data_AF-A0A535QE91-F1
#
_entry.id   AF-A0A535QE91-F1
#
_cell.length_a   1.000
_cell.length_b   1.000
_cell.length_c   1.000
_cell.angle_alpha   90.00
_cell.angle_beta   90.00
_cell.angle_gamma   90.00
#
_symmetry.space_group_name_H-M   'P 1'
#
loop_
_entity.id
_entity.type
_entity.pdbx_description
1 polymer ?
#
loop_
_entity_poly.entity_id
_entity_poly.type
_entity_poly.pdbx_seq_one_letter_code
_entity_poly.pdbx_strand_id
1 'polypeptide(L)'
;MDNSKTASRQAARKRRLLINRDFTLLWSAQAISKLGDVVFDYTLVFWIATSIAREQRWAPLAVSGIFVATALPTLGAGPIAGVFVDRWQKRPTMLLMDALRAILLLLLLLATGIL
;
A
#
# COMPACT_ATOMS: atom_id res chain seq x y z
N MET A 1 -9.24 -22.29 -46.20
CA MET A 1 -9.05 -21.29 -45.13
C MET A 1 -8.04 -21.83 -44.13
N ASP A 2 -6.98 -21.09 -43.84
CA ASP A 2 -5.77 -21.57 -43.15
C ASP A 2 -5.89 -21.44 -41.63
N ASN A 3 -6.06 -22.57 -40.94
CA ASN A 3 -6.22 -22.65 -39.48
C ASN A 3 -4.93 -22.36 -38.68
N SER A 4 -3.76 -22.31 -39.34
CA SER A 4 -2.48 -22.02 -38.66
C SER A 4 -2.33 -20.54 -38.30
N LYS A 5 -2.93 -19.64 -39.10
CA LYS A 5 -2.97 -18.19 -38.86
C LYS A 5 -3.86 -17.80 -37.68
N THR A 6 -4.91 -18.57 -37.41
CA THR A 6 -5.83 -18.36 -36.29
C THR A 6 -5.21 -18.78 -34.96
N ALA A 7 -4.51 -19.91 -34.91
CA ALA A 7 -3.84 -20.41 -33.71
C ALA A 7 -2.67 -19.51 -33.25
N SER A 8 -1.86 -19.02 -34.19
CA SER A 8 -0.73 -18.11 -33.92
C SER A 8 -1.19 -16.73 -33.42
N ARG A 9 -2.27 -16.18 -34.00
CA ARG A 9 -2.92 -14.96 -33.51
C ARG A 9 -3.53 -15.14 -32.12
N GLN A 10 -4.16 -16.28 -31.85
CA GLN A 10 -4.69 -16.59 -30.53
C GLN A 10 -3.57 -16.75 -29.49
N ALA A 11 -2.45 -17.40 -29.81
CA ALA A 11 -1.32 -17.53 -28.90
C ALA A 11 -0.66 -16.17 -28.61
N ALA A 12 -0.48 -15.31 -29.62
CA ALA A 12 0.03 -13.95 -29.45
C ALA A 12 -0.95 -13.05 -28.66
N ARG A 13 -2.26 -13.23 -28.87
CA ARG A 13 -3.31 -12.55 -28.10
C ARG A 13 -3.38 -13.07 -26.66
N LYS A 14 -3.26 -14.38 -26.43
CA LYS A 14 -3.16 -14.98 -25.08
C LYS A 14 -1.91 -14.46 -24.36
N ARG A 15 -0.79 -14.30 -25.05
CA ARG A 15 0.45 -13.71 -24.51
C ARG A 15 0.32 -12.21 -24.20
N ARG A 16 -0.59 -11.50 -24.88
CA ARG A 16 -1.00 -10.12 -24.56
C ARG A 16 -2.06 -10.02 -23.47
N LEU A 17 -2.84 -11.08 -23.25
CA LEU A 17 -3.90 -11.18 -22.23
C LEU A 17 -3.36 -11.71 -20.90
N LEU A 18 -2.32 -12.54 -20.93
CA LEU A 18 -1.46 -12.80 -19.77
C LEU A 18 -0.69 -11.52 -19.53
N ILE A 19 -1.22 -10.75 -18.58
CA ILE A 19 -0.60 -9.60 -17.91
C ILE A 19 0.93 -9.70 -17.98
N ASN A 20 1.57 -8.66 -18.49
CA ASN A 20 3.02 -8.53 -18.51
C ASN A 20 3.60 -8.94 -17.14
N ARG A 21 4.68 -9.75 -17.12
CA ARG A 21 5.33 -10.21 -15.88
C ARG A 21 5.61 -9.05 -14.92
N ASP A 22 5.98 -7.89 -15.46
CA ASP A 22 6.22 -6.67 -14.67
C ASP A 22 4.96 -6.15 -13.98
N PHE A 23 3.81 -6.23 -14.64
CA PHE A 23 2.53 -5.86 -14.03
C PHE A 23 2.11 -6.87 -12.96
N THR A 24 2.28 -8.18 -13.18
CA THR A 24 1.97 -9.17 -12.14
C THR A 24 2.79 -8.92 -10.87
N LEU A 25 4.09 -8.64 -11.04
CA LEU A 25 4.98 -8.30 -9.93
C LEU A 25 4.56 -7.02 -9.21
N LEU A 26 4.25 -5.96 -9.96
CA LEU A 26 3.77 -4.70 -9.39
C LEU A 26 2.45 -4.89 -8.63
N TRP A 27 1.52 -5.63 -9.24
CA TRP A 27 0.21 -5.89 -8.66
C TRP A 27 0.33 -6.72 -7.39
N SER A 28 1.15 -7.79 -7.38
CA SER A 28 1.35 -8.59 -6.18
C SER A 28 2.03 -7.80 -5.06
N ALA A 29 3.02 -6.97 -5.39
CA ALA A 29 3.69 -6.12 -4.40
C ALA A 29 2.70 -5.11 -3.79
N GLN A 30 1.91 -4.43 -4.62
CA GLN A 30 0.89 -3.50 -4.13
C GLN A 30 -0.21 -4.21 -3.34
N ALA A 31 -0.66 -5.40 -3.77
CA ALA A 31 -1.67 -6.16 -3.07
C ALA A 31 -1.19 -6.54 -1.66
N ILE A 32 0.05 -7.05 -1.54
CA ILE A 32 0.65 -7.40 -0.24
C ILE A 32 0.80 -6.14 0.63
N SER A 33 1.33 -5.05 0.09
CA SER A 33 1.49 -3.79 0.84
C SER A 33 0.14 -3.25 1.34
N LYS A 34 -0.91 -3.33 0.50
CA LYS A 34 -2.25 -2.89 0.88
C LYS A 34 -2.93 -3.80 1.90
N LEU A 35 -2.73 -5.10 1.79
CA LEU A 35 -3.17 -6.04 2.82
C LEU A 35 -2.48 -5.76 4.16
N GLY A 36 -1.17 -5.50 4.13
CA GLY A 36 -0.40 -5.09 5.30
C GLY A 36 -0.94 -3.81 5.94
N ASP A 37 -1.22 -2.77 5.14
CA ASP A 37 -1.80 -1.51 5.62
C ASP A 37 -3.14 -1.75 6.34
N VAL A 38 -4.03 -2.54 5.74
CA VAL A 38 -5.35 -2.85 6.34
C VAL A 38 -5.20 -3.59 7.67
N VAL A 39 -4.34 -4.62 7.71
CA VAL A 39 -4.08 -5.38 8.94
C VAL A 39 -3.47 -4.47 10.01
N PHE A 40 -2.53 -3.61 9.62
CA PHE A 40 -1.87 -2.66 10.51
C PHE A 40 -2.88 -1.66 11.11
N ASP A 41 -3.74 -1.07 10.29
CA ASP A 41 -4.76 -0.12 10.74
C ASP A 41 -5.70 -0.75 11.77
N TYR A 42 -6.22 -1.95 11.49
CA TYR A 42 -7.06 -2.67 12.45
C TYR A 42 -6.32 -3.03 13.73
N THR A 43 -5.06 -3.48 13.61
CA THR A 43 -4.21 -3.77 14.77
C THR A 43 -4.05 -2.53 15.64
N LEU A 44 -3.80 -1.37 15.03
CA LEU A 44 -3.65 -0.11 15.75
C LEU A 44 -4.95 0.31 16.45
N VAL A 45 -6.10 0.16 15.79
CA VAL A 45 -7.42 0.41 16.41
C VAL A 45 -7.63 -0.49 17.63
N PHE A 46 -7.40 -1.80 17.48
CA PHE A 46 -7.55 -2.75 18.58
C PHE A 46 -6.57 -2.46 19.72
N TRP A 47 -5.32 -2.14 19.39
CA TRP A 47 -4.31 -1.81 20.39
C TRP A 47 -4.69 -0.55 21.16
N ILE A 48 -5.08 0.54 20.49
CA ILE A 48 -5.55 1.76 21.18
C ILE A 48 -6.75 1.45 22.08
N ALA A 49 -7.75 0.72 21.56
CA ALA A 49 -8.99 0.45 22.29
C ALA A 49 -8.79 -0.46 23.51
N THR A 50 -7.87 -1.43 23.43
CA THR A 50 -7.73 -2.48 24.45
C THR A 50 -6.55 -2.28 25.39
N SER A 51 -5.47 -1.62 24.97
CA SER A 51 -4.27 -1.44 25.78
C SER A 51 -4.06 0.01 26.23
N ILE A 52 -4.11 0.98 25.32
CA ILE A 52 -3.74 2.38 25.61
C ILE A 52 -4.88 3.14 26.28
N ALA A 53 -6.05 3.12 25.65
CA ALA A 53 -7.20 3.93 26.04
C ALA A 53 -8.30 3.09 26.71
N ARG A 54 -7.91 1.96 27.31
CA ARG A 54 -8.85 1.05 27.98
C ARG A 54 -9.64 1.81 29.03
N GLU A 55 -10.98 1.78 28.92
CA GLU A 55 -11.93 2.49 29.80
C GLU A 55 -11.83 4.02 29.80
N GLN A 56 -11.04 4.60 28.88
CA GLN A 56 -10.89 6.04 28.76
C GLN A 56 -12.00 6.64 27.89
N ARG A 57 -12.61 7.73 28.35
CA ARG A 57 -13.64 8.46 27.58
C ARG A 57 -13.15 9.02 26.25
N TRP A 58 -11.83 9.23 26.10
CA TRP A 58 -11.21 9.74 24.88
C TRP A 58 -10.82 8.65 23.88
N ALA A 59 -11.04 7.37 24.18
CA ALA A 59 -10.71 6.26 23.27
C ALA A 59 -11.32 6.39 21.87
N PRO A 60 -12.61 6.79 21.69
CA PRO A 60 -13.18 6.99 20.36
C PRO A 60 -12.48 8.11 19.58
N LEU A 61 -12.05 9.17 20.28
CA LEU A 61 -11.32 10.28 19.68
C LEU A 61 -9.94 9.82 19.20
N ALA A 62 -9.21 9.03 19.99
CA ALA A 62 -7.93 8.47 19.58
C ALA A 62 -8.05 7.53 18.37
N VAL A 63 -9.07 6.65 18.34
CA VAL A 63 -9.34 5.78 17.20
C VAL A 63 -9.69 6.60 15.94
N SER A 64 -10.54 7.62 16.07
CA SER A 64 -10.84 8.53 14.96
C SER A 64 -9.61 9.29 14.46
N GLY A 65 -8.67 9.59 15.36
CA GLY A 65 -7.40 10.23 15.06
C GLY A 65 -6.55 9.43 14.07
N ILE A 66 -6.59 8.10 14.09
CA ILE A 66 -5.90 7.25 13.10
C ILE A 66 -6.38 7.58 11.69
N PHE A 67 -7.70 7.60 11.47
CA PHE A 67 -8.28 7.88 10.15
C PHE A 67 -8.00 9.31 9.68
N VAL A 68 -8.02 10.27 10.59
CA VAL A 68 -7.66 11.66 10.25
C VAL A 68 -6.18 11.75 9.87
N ALA A 69 -5.29 11.06 10.61
CA ALA A 69 -3.86 11.02 10.34
C ALA A 69 -3.50 10.34 9.02
N THR A 70 -4.32 9.40 8.53
CA THR A 70 -4.13 8.78 7.20
C THR A 70 -4.77 9.59 6.08
N ALA A 71 -5.94 10.20 6.32
CA ALA A 71 -6.65 11.00 5.33
C ALA A 71 -5.97 12.34 5.03
N LEU A 72 -5.48 13.05 6.06
CA LEU A 72 -4.88 14.39 5.90
C LEU A 72 -3.70 14.40 4.93
N PRO A 73 -2.67 13.53 5.07
CA PRO A 73 -1.58 13.46 4.11
C PRO A 73 -2.08 13.07 2.73
N THR A 74 -3.05 12.15 2.63
CA THR A 74 -3.57 11.71 1.33
C THR A 74 -4.25 12.86 0.57
N LEU A 75 -5.06 13.66 1.28
CA LEU A 75 -5.77 14.82 0.70
C LEU A 75 -4.82 15.99 0.42
N GLY A 76 -3.94 16.31 1.36
CA GLY A 76 -3.04 17.46 1.26
C GLY A 76 -1.84 17.21 0.33
N ALA A 77 -1.25 16.02 0.41
CA ALA A 77 -0.14 15.65 -0.47
C ALA A 77 -0.61 15.23 -1.85
N GLY A 78 -1.87 14.83 -2.08
CA GLY A 78 -2.36 14.42 -3.39
C GLY A 78 -2.06 15.43 -4.53
N PRO A 79 -2.47 16.71 -4.40
CA PRO A 79 -2.18 17.75 -5.40
C PRO A 79 -0.69 18.00 -5.60
N ILE A 80 0.07 18.03 -4.50
CA ILE A 80 1.52 18.30 -4.52
C ILE A 80 2.25 17.12 -5.16
N ALA A 81 1.95 15.91 -4.71
CA ALA A 81 2.49 14.66 -5.20
C ALA A 81 2.22 14.51 -6.69
N GLY A 82 1.04 14.87 -7.21
CA GLY A 82 0.75 14.85 -8.64
C GLY A 82 1.76 15.64 -9.47
N VAL A 83 2.10 16.86 -9.05
CA VAL A 83 3.07 17.73 -9.75
C VAL A 83 4.48 17.12 -9.76
N PHE A 84 4.89 16.47 -8.68
CA PHE A 84 6.22 15.87 -8.55
C PHE A 84 6.30 14.47 -9.19
N VAL A 85 5.25 13.66 -9.11
CA VAL A 85 5.20 12.29 -9.67
C VAL A 85 5.34 12.30 -11.19
N ASP A 86 4.81 13.31 -11.85
CA ASP A 86 4.93 13.45 -13.31
C ASP A 86 6.38 13.70 -13.76
N ARG A 87 7.24 14.21 -12.85
CA ARG A 87 8.63 14.55 -13.12
C ARG A 87 9.63 13.49 -12.66
N TRP A 88 9.21 12.54 -11.83
CA TRP A 88 10.11 11.57 -11.19
C TRP A 88 10.08 10.19 -11.86
N GLN A 89 11.18 9.46 -11.69
CA GLN A 89 11.26 8.07 -12.15
C GLN A 89 10.44 7.17 -11.20
N LYS A 90 9.37 6.56 -11.72
CA LYS A 90 8.37 5.81 -10.94
C LYS A 90 8.96 4.68 -10.11
N ARG A 91 9.90 3.91 -10.68
CA ARG A 91 10.49 2.72 -10.04
C ARG A 91 11.35 3.06 -8.81
N PRO A 92 12.36 3.95 -8.88
CA PRO A 92 13.13 4.33 -7.70
C PRO A 92 12.30 5.06 -6.64
N THR A 93 11.33 5.88 -7.04
CA THR A 93 10.41 6.51 -6.08
C THR A 93 9.62 5.48 -5.29
N MET A 94 9.07 4.46 -5.96
CA MET A 94 8.32 3.39 -5.29
C MET A 94 9.20 2.62 -4.29
N LEU A 95 10.40 2.21 -4.71
CA LEU A 95 11.36 1.51 -3.84
C LEU A 95 11.77 2.35 -2.63
N LEU A 96 12.03 3.65 -2.81
CA LEU A 96 12.40 4.54 -1.72
C LEU A 96 11.26 4.71 -0.71
N MET A 97 10.03 4.87 -1.18
CA MET A 97 8.85 5.02 -0.30
C MET A 97 8.56 3.73 0.46
N ASP A 98 8.67 2.57 -0.19
CA ASP A 98 8.49 1.27 0.47
C ASP A 98 9.60 1.02 1.51
N ALA A 99 10.84 1.40 1.22
CA ALA A 99 11.95 1.31 2.16
C ALA A 99 11.76 2.24 3.37
N LEU A 100 11.37 3.50 3.13
CA LEU A 100 11.03 4.46 4.19
C LEU A 100 9.89 3.93 5.07
N ARG A 101 8.84 3.36 4.46
CA ARG A 101 7.74 2.72 5.18
C ARG A 101 8.24 1.59 6.07
N ALA A 102 9.07 0.68 5.54
CA ALA A 102 9.62 -0.42 6.31
C ALA A 102 10.44 0.07 7.51
N ILE A 103 11.25 1.12 7.32
CA ILE A 103 12.02 1.75 8.41
C ILE A 103 11.10 2.34 9.47
N LEU A 104 10.06 3.08 9.08
CA LEU A 104 9.12 3.68 10.03
C LEU A 104 8.37 2.61 10.84
N LEU A 105 7.95 1.51 10.21
CA LEU A 105 7.31 0.39 10.90
C LEU A 105 8.27 -0.31 11.87
N LEU A 106 9.53 -0.47 11.48
CA LEU A 106 10.56 -1.07 12.34
C LEU A 106 10.87 -0.18 13.56
N LEU A 107 10.94 1.14 13.35
CA LEU A 107 11.08 2.11 14.45
C LEU A 107 9.88 2.08 15.39
N LEU A 108 8.65 2.01 14.86
CA LEU A 108 7.45 1.88 15.66
C LEU A 108 7.48 0.59 16.49
N LEU A 109 7.83 -0.54 15.87
CA LEU A 109 7.93 -1.82 16.56
C LEU A 109 8.93 -1.77 17.71
N LEU A 110 10.11 -1.18 17.47
CA LEU A 110 11.13 -0.99 18.51
C LEU A 110 10.65 -0.07 19.63
N ALA A 111 9.95 1.02 19.30
CA ALA A 111 9.38 1.94 20.28
C ALA A 111 8.29 1.29 21.15
N THR A 112 7.53 0.34 20.60
CA THR A 112 6.52 -0.41 21.36
C THR A 112 7.10 -1.48 22.28
N GLY A 113 8.42 -1.74 22.22
CA GLY A 113 9.10 -2.69 23.11
C GLY A 113 8.68 -4.15 22.92
N ILE A 114 8.15 -4.50 21.73
CA ILE A 114 7.70 -5.85 21.39
C ILE A 114 8.88 -6.76 20.97
N LEU A 115 10.10 -6.19 20.83
CA LEU A 115 11.33 -6.91 20.51
C LEU A 115 12.22 -7.11 21.74
#